data_AF-A0A6C0B4S5-F1
#
_entry.id   AF-A0A6C0B4S5-F1
#
_cell.length_a   1.000
_cell.length_b   1.000
_cell.length_c   1.000
_cell.angle_alpha   90.00
_cell.angle_beta   90.00
_cell.angle_gamma   90.00
#
_symmetry.space_group_name_H-M   'P 1'
#
loop_
_entity.id
_entity.type
_entity.pdbx_description
1 polymer ?
#
loop_
_entity_poly.entity_id
_entity_poly.type
_entity_poly.pdbx_seq_one_letter_code
_entity_poly.pdbx_strand_id
1 'polypeptide(L)'
;MAIFALTTGREWGIMIGVGLGLYAFFFLLGFGFSAAATFHSCEKVDAAKNAKHGAIWGAYPGIAWFIIRTFEILRVQFDRFYRSFDSTTEGIERAGWISIGYFLTLACVVGIYGLVGDSITDICIPSVDEATQFKQNMLDQKAKKDAAVKAAQESTPAVKPVVDSGQSGKKQ
;
A
#
# COMPACT_ATOMS: atom_id res chain seq x y z
N MET A 1 36.65 7.21 18.57
CA MET A 1 36.95 6.11 17.66
C MET A 1 35.71 5.87 16.83
N ALA A 2 35.77 6.14 15.53
CA ALA A 2 34.69 5.84 14.59
C ALA A 2 34.71 4.33 14.34
N ILE A 3 33.76 3.61 14.93
CA ILE A 3 33.75 2.13 14.96
C ILE A 3 33.39 1.56 13.58
N PHE A 4 32.95 2.41 12.65
CA PHE A 4 32.44 2.05 11.34
C PHE A 4 32.82 3.04 10.25
N ALA A 5 33.96 3.73 10.40
CA ALA A 5 34.53 4.51 9.30
C ALA A 5 34.81 3.57 8.10
N LEU A 6 34.17 3.83 6.97
CA LEU A 6 34.38 3.09 5.73
C LEU A 6 35.70 3.55 5.10
N THR A 7 36.76 2.80 5.33
CA THR A 7 38.12 3.18 4.92
C THR A 7 38.58 2.44 3.66
N THR A 8 37.96 1.31 3.35
CA THR A 8 38.35 0.47 2.21
C THR A 8 37.20 0.20 1.25
N GLY A 9 37.52 0.05 -0.05
CA GLY A 9 36.52 -0.27 -1.09
C GLY A 9 35.74 -1.57 -0.82
N ARG A 10 36.35 -2.52 -0.09
CA ARG A 10 35.68 -3.75 0.36
C ARG A 10 34.55 -3.48 1.36
N GLU A 11 34.76 -2.57 2.31
CA GLU A 11 33.74 -2.19 3.29
C GLU A 11 32.57 -1.46 2.63
N TRP A 12 32.86 -0.61 1.64
CA TRP A 12 31.84 0.00 0.78
C TRP A 12 31.04 -1.04 0.00
N GLY A 13 31.71 -2.04 -0.59
CA GLY A 13 31.04 -3.14 -1.30
C GLY A 13 30.09 -3.94 -0.41
N ILE A 14 30.51 -4.26 0.82
CA ILE A 14 29.67 -4.96 1.80
C ILE A 14 28.48 -4.09 2.21
N MET A 15 28.72 -2.80 2.47
CA MET A 15 27.68 -1.85 2.87
C MET A 15 26.59 -1.70 1.80
N ILE A 16 26.98 -1.60 0.53
CA ILE A 16 26.06 -1.54 -0.61
C ILE A 16 25.34 -2.88 -0.77
N GLY A 17 26.05 -4.01 -0.69
CA GLY A 17 25.45 -5.34 -0.81
C GLY A 17 24.38 -5.60 0.25
N VAL A 18 24.67 -5.29 1.52
CA VAL A 18 23.69 -5.40 2.62
C VAL A 18 22.54 -4.40 2.43
N GLY A 19 22.83 -3.19 1.98
CA GLY A 19 21.79 -2.18 1.70
C GLY A 19 20.82 -2.62 0.61
N LEU A 20 21.32 -3.22 -0.48
CA LEU A 20 20.49 -3.79 -1.54
C LEU A 20 19.69 -5.00 -1.06
N GLY A 21 20.28 -5.86 -0.23
CA GLY A 21 19.57 -6.98 0.39
C GLY A 21 18.42 -6.52 1.30
N LEU A 22 18.68 -5.50 2.13
CA LEU A 22 17.66 -4.88 2.97
C LEU A 22 16.55 -4.24 2.13
N TYR A 23 16.90 -3.51 1.07
CA TYR A 23 15.92 -2.94 0.16
C TYR A 23 15.03 -4.02 -0.46
N ALA A 24 15.62 -5.11 -0.97
CA ALA A 24 14.86 -6.22 -1.54
C ALA A 24 13.90 -6.86 -0.52
N PHE A 25 14.37 -7.06 0.71
CA PHE A 25 13.53 -7.59 1.80
C PHE A 25 12.35 -6.67 2.13
N PHE A 26 12.60 -5.38 2.31
CA PHE A 26 11.54 -4.42 2.61
C PHE A 26 10.63 -4.15 1.41
N PHE A 27 11.14 -4.22 0.18
CA PHE A 27 10.32 -4.16 -1.02
C PHE A 27 9.26 -5.29 -1.03
N LEU A 28 9.69 -6.53 -0.76
CA LEU A 28 8.78 -7.68 -0.72
C LEU A 28 7.77 -7.58 0.43
N LEU A 29 8.21 -7.12 1.60
CA LEU A 29 7.31 -6.85 2.73
C LEU A 29 6.30 -5.75 2.40
N GLY A 30 6.74 -4.65 1.80
CA GLY A 30 5.88 -3.53 1.38
C GLY A 30 4.86 -3.97 0.34
N PHE A 31 5.27 -4.78 -0.63
CA PHE A 31 4.36 -5.40 -1.59
C PHE A 31 3.29 -6.24 -0.88
N GLY A 32 3.69 -7.07 0.09
CA GLY A 32 2.77 -7.88 0.88
C GLY A 32 1.78 -7.04 1.70
N PHE A 33 2.25 -5.99 2.39
CA PHE A 33 1.39 -5.09 3.15
C PHE A 33 0.41 -4.33 2.25
N SER A 34 0.89 -3.84 1.11
CA SER A 34 0.07 -3.16 0.10
C SER A 34 -1.04 -4.09 -0.42
N ALA A 35 -0.66 -5.31 -0.84
CA ALA A 35 -1.62 -6.31 -1.32
C ALA A 35 -2.64 -6.70 -0.24
N ALA A 36 -2.20 -6.92 1.00
CA ALA A 36 -3.09 -7.25 2.10
C ALA A 36 -4.09 -6.13 2.41
N ALA A 37 -3.63 -4.88 2.40
CA ALA A 37 -4.47 -3.71 2.65
C ALA A 37 -5.55 -3.53 1.56
N THR A 38 -5.19 -3.73 0.29
CA THR A 38 -6.13 -3.59 -0.83
C THR A 38 -7.09 -4.78 -0.93
N PHE A 39 -6.62 -6.00 -0.64
CA PHE A 39 -7.49 -7.17 -0.51
C PHE A 39 -8.54 -6.96 0.59
N HIS A 40 -8.14 -6.46 1.76
CA HIS A 40 -9.09 -6.23 2.86
C HIS A 40 -10.08 -5.08 2.56
N SER A 41 -9.65 -4.04 1.85
CA SER A 41 -10.46 -2.83 1.65
C SER A 41 -11.39 -2.91 0.44
N CYS A 42 -10.95 -3.55 -0.65
CA CYS A 42 -11.69 -3.57 -1.90
C CYS A 42 -11.62 -4.90 -2.67
N GLU A 43 -11.06 -5.96 -2.05
CA GLU A 43 -10.95 -7.31 -2.63
C GLU A 43 -10.23 -7.37 -4.00
N LYS A 44 -9.49 -6.30 -4.32
CA LYS A 44 -8.72 -6.16 -5.55
C LYS A 44 -7.24 -6.15 -5.27
N VAL A 45 -6.50 -6.77 -6.18
CA VAL A 45 -5.04 -6.69 -6.21
C VAL A 45 -4.53 -6.39 -7.60
N ASP A 46 -3.78 -5.30 -7.68
CA ASP A 46 -3.00 -4.90 -8.85
C ASP A 46 -1.53 -5.05 -8.50
N ALA A 47 -0.86 -6.03 -9.11
CA ALA A 47 0.54 -6.32 -8.83
C ALA A 47 1.48 -5.17 -9.23
N ALA A 48 1.16 -4.43 -10.30
CA ALA A 48 2.02 -3.33 -10.76
C ALA A 48 1.94 -2.14 -9.80
N LYS A 49 0.73 -1.79 -9.34
CA LYS A 49 0.54 -0.73 -8.34
C LYS A 49 1.10 -1.11 -6.98
N ASN A 50 0.85 -2.34 -6.52
CA ASN A 50 1.42 -2.85 -5.26
C ASN A 50 2.95 -2.88 -5.28
N ALA A 51 3.57 -3.21 -6.42
CA ALA A 51 5.03 -3.14 -6.57
C ALA A 51 5.55 -1.71 -6.49
N LYS A 52 4.86 -0.73 -7.09
CA LYS A 52 5.23 0.68 -7.00
C LYS A 52 5.19 1.18 -5.56
N HIS A 53 4.09 0.93 -4.84
CA HIS A 53 3.97 1.34 -3.44
C HIS A 53 4.96 0.61 -2.53
N GLY A 54 5.16 -0.70 -2.76
CA GLY A 54 6.19 -1.49 -2.07
C GLY A 54 7.63 -0.97 -2.32
N ALA A 55 7.94 -0.50 -3.54
CA ALA A 55 9.23 0.11 -3.86
C ALA A 55 9.43 1.46 -3.17
N ILE A 56 8.41 2.32 -3.17
CA ILE A 56 8.45 3.60 -2.47
C ILE A 56 8.64 3.37 -0.96
N TRP A 57 7.88 2.45 -0.38
CA TRP A 57 8.01 2.12 1.04
C TRP A 57 9.36 1.48 1.38
N GLY A 58 9.82 0.52 0.58
CA GLY A 58 11.13 -0.14 0.77
C GLY A 58 12.31 0.81 0.63
N ALA A 59 12.16 1.92 -0.09
CA ALA A 59 13.18 2.96 -0.17
C ALA A 59 13.42 3.66 1.17
N TYR A 60 12.43 3.80 2.05
CA TYR A 60 12.61 4.42 3.37
C TYR A 60 13.66 3.71 4.24
N PRO A 61 13.50 2.41 4.58
CA PRO A 61 14.51 1.69 5.35
C PRO A 61 15.81 1.51 4.57
N GLY A 62 15.77 1.42 3.23
CA GLY A 62 16.96 1.39 2.39
C GLY A 62 17.81 2.66 2.50
N ILE A 63 17.19 3.84 2.36
CA ILE A 63 17.86 5.14 2.52
C ILE A 63 18.32 5.31 3.97
N ALA A 64 17.49 4.94 4.94
CA ALA A 64 17.86 4.99 6.35
C ALA A 64 19.13 4.18 6.62
N TRP A 65 19.25 2.96 6.08
CA TRP A 65 20.47 2.16 6.18
C TRP A 65 21.71 2.94 5.74
N PHE A 66 21.68 3.57 4.55
CA PHE A 66 22.82 4.35 4.06
C PHE A 66 23.12 5.56 4.93
N ILE A 67 22.11 6.31 5.37
CA ILE A 67 22.30 7.49 6.22
C ILE A 67 22.90 7.10 7.56
N ILE A 68 22.28 6.18 8.28
CA ILE A 68 22.73 5.82 9.63
C ILE A 68 24.09 5.10 9.56
N ARG A 69 24.38 4.37 8.48
CA ARG A 69 25.68 3.71 8.30
C ARG A 69 26.81 4.69 7.96
N THR A 70 26.51 5.77 7.26
CA THR A 70 27.50 6.79 6.88
C THR A 70 27.71 7.83 7.99
N PHE A 71 26.64 8.21 8.71
CA PHE A 71 26.67 9.26 9.73
C PHE A 71 26.56 8.67 11.14
N GLU A 72 27.70 8.27 11.71
CA GLU A 72 27.78 7.73 13.07
C GLU A 72 27.23 8.68 14.14
N ILE A 73 27.29 10.00 13.92
CA ILE A 73 26.76 11.02 14.85
C ILE A 73 25.30 10.77 15.21
N LEU A 74 24.49 10.28 14.26
CA LEU A 74 23.08 9.98 14.49
C LEU A 74 22.88 8.81 15.47
N ARG A 75 23.90 7.97 15.63
CA ARG A 75 23.89 6.75 16.44
C ARG A 75 24.56 6.93 17.79
N VAL A 76 25.49 7.89 17.90
CA VAL A 76 26.38 8.04 19.07
C VAL A 76 25.62 8.03 20.40
N GLN A 77 24.45 8.67 20.47
CA GLN A 77 23.67 8.70 21.72
C GLN A 77 23.02 7.35 22.03
N PHE A 78 22.50 6.67 21.01
CA PHE A 78 21.93 5.32 21.15
C PHE A 78 23.01 4.30 21.51
N ASP A 79 24.15 4.34 20.82
CA ASP A 79 25.27 3.45 21.11
C ASP A 79 25.78 3.67 22.55
N ARG A 80 25.84 4.93 23.03
CA ARG A 80 26.19 5.24 24.43
C ARG A 80 25.17 4.69 25.42
N PHE A 81 23.88 4.81 25.11
CA PHE A 81 22.81 4.25 25.93
C PHE A 81 22.96 2.74 26.06
N TYR A 82 23.08 2.00 24.95
CA TYR A 82 23.23 0.54 25.01
C TYR A 82 24.54 0.07 25.64
N ARG A 83 25.65 0.81 25.45
CA ARG A 83 26.92 0.54 26.13
C ARG A 83 26.87 0.74 27.64
N SER A 84 25.91 1.51 28.15
CA SER A 84 25.72 1.66 29.60
C SER A 84 25.19 0.38 30.25
N PHE A 85 24.50 -0.48 29.48
CA PHE A 85 24.00 -1.78 29.95
C PHE A 85 25.01 -2.91 29.77
N ASP A 86 25.80 -2.87 28.70
CA ASP A 86 26.86 -3.84 28.43
C ASP A 86 28.09 -3.14 27.85
N SER A 87 29.12 -3.04 28.68
CA SER A 87 30.38 -2.33 28.35
C SER A 87 31.48 -3.28 27.84
N THR A 88 31.19 -4.57 27.70
CA THR A 88 32.12 -5.54 27.11
C THR A 88 32.38 -5.22 25.64
N THR A 89 33.51 -5.69 25.11
CA THR A 89 33.88 -5.52 23.69
C THR A 89 32.81 -6.09 22.75
N GLU A 90 32.19 -7.21 23.10
CA GLU A 90 31.08 -7.82 22.36
C GLU A 90 29.77 -7.02 22.51
N GLY A 91 29.52 -6.45 23.70
CA GLY A 91 28.41 -5.55 23.97
C GLY A 91 28.46 -4.27 23.13
N ILE A 92 29.65 -3.74 22.86
CA ILE A 92 29.87 -2.56 22.01
C ILE A 92 29.45 -2.82 20.56
N GLU A 93 29.77 -3.98 20.00
CA GLU A 93 29.37 -4.34 18.63
C GLU A 93 27.86 -4.60 18.55
N ARG A 94 27.30 -5.32 19.53
CA ARG A 94 25.85 -5.55 19.63
C ARG A 94 25.06 -4.25 19.74
N ALA A 95 25.51 -3.32 20.57
CA ALA A 95 24.91 -1.99 20.73
C ALA A 95 24.82 -1.24 19.39
N GLY A 96 25.89 -1.31 18.59
CA GLY A 96 25.91 -0.72 17.25
C GLY A 96 24.85 -1.34 16.33
N TRP A 97 24.69 -2.66 16.34
CA TRP A 97 23.67 -3.33 15.53
C TRP A 97 22.23 -3.04 15.97
N ILE A 98 21.99 -3.02 17.29
CA ILE A 98 20.69 -2.71 17.88
C ILE A 98 20.27 -1.28 17.51
N SER A 99 21.21 -0.32 17.55
CA SER A 99 20.89 1.04 17.12
C SER A 99 20.50 1.09 15.64
N ILE A 100 21.06 0.23 14.76
CA ILE A 100 20.64 0.20 13.34
C ILE A 100 19.22 -0.31 13.22
N GLY A 101 18.94 -1.43 13.90
CA GLY A 101 17.61 -2.02 13.92
C GLY A 101 16.55 -1.03 14.38
N TYR A 102 16.85 -0.23 15.41
CA TYR A 102 15.93 0.78 15.93
C TYR A 102 15.59 1.85 14.88
N PHE A 103 16.59 2.47 14.26
CA PHE A 103 16.35 3.50 13.25
C PHE A 103 15.70 2.94 11.97
N LEU A 104 16.05 1.71 11.56
CA LEU A 104 15.36 1.01 10.47
C LEU A 104 13.87 0.82 10.79
N THR A 105 13.55 0.42 12.02
CA THR A 105 12.17 0.25 12.47
C THR A 105 11.41 1.57 12.46
N LEU A 106 12.03 2.66 12.94
CA LEU A 106 11.44 3.98 12.86
C LEU A 106 11.15 4.40 11.41
N ALA A 107 12.10 4.16 10.50
CA ALA A 107 11.91 4.45 9.08
C ALA A 107 10.73 3.66 8.48
N CYS A 108 10.59 2.38 8.86
CA CYS A 108 9.46 1.54 8.45
C CYS A 108 8.11 2.08 8.96
N VAL A 109 8.04 2.46 10.24
CA VAL A 109 6.80 2.96 10.87
C VAL A 109 6.36 4.28 10.25
N VAL A 110 7.29 5.18 9.94
CA VAL A 110 6.95 6.46 9.28
C VAL A 110 6.33 6.23 7.90
N GLY A 111 6.88 5.27 7.13
CA GLY A 111 6.40 5.00 5.78
C GLY A 111 5.09 4.20 5.71
N ILE A 112 4.71 3.46 6.76
CA ILE A 112 3.63 2.48 6.67
C ILE A 112 2.24 3.10 6.48
N TYR A 113 2.00 4.26 7.09
CA TYR A 113 0.72 4.97 6.98
C TYR A 113 0.50 5.50 5.56
N GLY A 114 1.55 6.06 4.94
CA GLY A 114 1.53 6.49 3.54
C GLY A 114 1.35 5.31 2.59
N LEU A 115 2.07 4.20 2.83
CA LEU A 115 1.93 2.97 2.05
C LEU A 115 0.46 2.51 2.02
N VAL A 116 -0.17 2.34 3.18
CA VAL A 116 -1.54 1.82 3.26
C VAL A 116 -2.54 2.81 2.63
N GLY A 117 -2.43 4.10 2.96
CA GLY A 117 -3.32 5.13 2.43
C GLY A 117 -3.26 5.23 0.91
N ASP A 118 -2.06 5.38 0.36
CA ASP A 118 -1.87 5.54 -1.08
C ASP A 118 -2.32 4.30 -1.84
N SER A 119 -1.99 3.11 -1.33
CA SER A 119 -2.35 1.83 -1.97
C SER A 119 -3.87 1.66 -2.07
N ILE A 120 -4.62 2.00 -1.02
CA ILE A 120 -6.09 1.93 -1.04
C ILE A 120 -6.63 2.95 -2.07
N THR A 121 -6.13 4.18 -2.06
CA THR A 121 -6.64 5.22 -2.97
C THR A 121 -6.34 4.96 -4.44
N ASP A 122 -5.22 4.34 -4.79
CA ASP A 122 -4.85 4.09 -6.19
C ASP A 122 -5.45 2.76 -6.71
N ILE A 123 -5.57 1.73 -5.87
CA ILE A 123 -5.99 0.39 -6.31
C ILE A 123 -7.51 0.18 -6.20
N CYS A 124 -8.18 0.82 -5.24
CA CYS A 124 -9.63 0.62 -5.05
C CYS A 124 -10.50 1.43 -6.02
N ILE A 125 -9.92 2.28 -6.88
CA ILE A 125 -10.67 2.96 -7.94
C ILE A 125 -11.01 1.94 -9.04
N PRO A 126 -12.29 1.80 -9.44
CA PRO A 126 -12.68 0.89 -10.51
C PRO A 126 -11.96 1.27 -11.81
N SER A 127 -11.38 0.28 -12.47
CA SER A 127 -10.74 0.50 -13.76
C SER A 127 -11.79 0.87 -14.83
N VAL A 128 -11.36 1.53 -15.90
CA VAL A 128 -12.27 1.93 -17.00
C VAL A 128 -12.96 0.70 -17.61
N ASP A 129 -12.26 -0.43 -17.67
CA ASP A 129 -12.81 -1.70 -18.16
C ASP A 129 -13.86 -2.29 -17.21
N GLU A 130 -13.63 -2.22 -15.89
CA GLU A 130 -14.62 -2.65 -14.90
C GLU A 130 -15.87 -1.76 -14.91
N ALA A 131 -15.70 -0.45 -15.05
CA ALA A 131 -16.82 0.48 -15.17
C ALA A 131 -17.63 0.23 -16.44
N THR A 132 -16.96 -0.17 -17.53
CA THR A 132 -17.59 -0.50 -18.81
C THR A 132 -18.31 -1.85 -18.73
N GLN A 133 -17.70 -2.88 -18.15
CA GLN A 133 -18.36 -4.16 -17.88
C GLN A 133 -19.55 -4.01 -16.94
N PHE A 134 -19.46 -3.16 -15.91
CA PHE A 134 -20.58 -2.88 -15.03
C PHE A 134 -21.75 -2.22 -15.78
N LYS A 135 -21.46 -1.26 -16.66
CA LYS A 135 -22.47 -0.64 -17.53
C LYS A 135 -23.10 -1.67 -18.48
N GLN A 136 -22.31 -2.54 -19.10
CA GLN A 136 -22.83 -3.60 -19.97
C GLN A 136 -23.71 -4.58 -19.20
N ASN A 137 -23.27 -5.06 -18.03
CA ASN A 137 -24.06 -5.94 -17.18
C ASN A 137 -25.37 -5.29 -16.70
N MET A 138 -25.35 -4.00 -16.38
CA MET A 138 -26.54 -3.24 -16.02
C MET A 138 -27.52 -3.08 -17.19
N LEU A 139 -27.01 -2.86 -18.41
CA LEU A 139 -27.83 -2.79 -19.62
C LEU A 139 -28.45 -4.15 -19.94
N ASP A 140 -27.69 -5.24 -19.81
CA ASP A 140 -28.19 -6.60 -20.01
C ASP A 140 -29.22 -7.00 -18.96
N GLN A 141 -29.02 -6.62 -17.69
CA GLN A 141 -30.02 -6.87 -16.64
C GLN A 141 -31.29 -6.04 -16.87
N LYS A 142 -31.18 -4.79 -17.34
CA LYS A 142 -32.36 -4.00 -17.74
C LYS A 142 -33.09 -4.64 -18.91
N ALA A 143 -32.38 -5.09 -19.95
CA ALA A 143 -32.99 -5.77 -21.08
C ALA A 143 -33.72 -7.06 -20.66
N LYS A 144 -33.14 -7.84 -19.73
CA LYS A 144 -33.79 -9.03 -19.15
C LYS A 144 -35.00 -8.69 -18.30
N LYS A 145 -34.94 -7.62 -17.49
CA LYS A 145 -36.07 -7.13 -16.69
C LYS A 145 -37.20 -6.63 -17.59
N ASP A 146 -36.90 -5.87 -18.62
CA ASP A 146 -37.89 -5.36 -19.58
C ASP A 146 -38.52 -6.49 -20.41
N ALA A 147 -37.73 -7.49 -20.81
CA ALA A 147 -38.25 -8.70 -21.45
C ALA A 147 -39.15 -9.51 -20.50
N ALA A 148 -38.78 -9.63 -19.23
CA ALA A 148 -39.60 -10.28 -18.22
C ALA A 148 -40.89 -9.50 -17.92
N VAL A 149 -40.85 -8.16 -17.90
CA VAL A 149 -42.03 -7.30 -17.74
C VAL A 149 -42.94 -7.40 -18.95
N LYS A 150 -42.40 -7.44 -20.18
CA LYS A 150 -43.19 -7.66 -21.40
C LYS A 150 -43.81 -9.06 -21.44
N ALA A 151 -43.05 -10.10 -21.08
CA ALA A 151 -43.58 -11.47 -20.98
C ALA A 151 -44.63 -11.61 -19.86
N ALA A 152 -44.50 -10.88 -18.76
CA ALA A 152 -45.51 -10.80 -17.69
C ALA A 152 -46.77 -10.03 -18.12
N GLN A 153 -46.62 -9.01 -18.99
CA GLN A 153 -47.73 -8.27 -19.60
C GLN A 153 -48.48 -9.11 -20.66
N GLU A 154 -47.78 -10.00 -21.36
CA GLU A 154 -48.40 -10.93 -22.32
C GLU A 154 -49.10 -12.13 -21.65
N SER A 155 -48.70 -12.49 -20.42
CA SER A 155 -49.29 -13.63 -19.67
C SER A 155 -50.39 -13.24 -18.67
N THR A 156 -50.68 -11.95 -18.48
CA THR A 156 -51.75 -11.49 -17.57
C THR A 156 -52.64 -10.43 -18.24
N PRO A 157 -53.81 -10.78 -18.81
CA PRO A 157 -54.67 -9.81 -19.49
C PRO A 157 -55.56 -9.07 -18.49
N ALA A 158 -54.99 -8.28 -17.55
CA ALA A 158 -55.81 -7.50 -16.63
C ALA A 158 -55.08 -6.37 -15.88
N VAL A 159 -54.18 -5.60 -16.49
CA VAL A 159 -53.88 -4.26 -15.95
C VAL A 159 -53.80 -3.28 -17.11
N LYS A 160 -54.90 -2.56 -17.34
CA LYS A 160 -54.91 -1.40 -18.25
C LYS A 160 -53.85 -0.40 -17.76
N PRO A 161 -53.07 0.22 -18.65
CA PRO A 161 -52.27 1.38 -18.27
C PRO A 161 -53.22 2.44 -17.71
N VAL A 162 -52.91 2.97 -16.53
CA VAL A 162 -53.58 4.16 -15.99
C VAL A 162 -53.30 5.28 -16.98
N VAL A 163 -54.30 5.60 -17.79
CA VAL A 163 -54.31 6.80 -18.62
C VAL A 163 -54.49 7.96 -17.65
N ASP A 164 -53.49 8.82 -17.57
CA ASP A 164 -53.55 10.05 -16.80
C ASP A 164 -54.53 11.03 -17.49
N SER A 165 -55.82 10.82 -17.31
CA SER A 165 -56.86 11.73 -17.76
C SER A 165 -57.23 12.67 -16.62
N GLY A 166 -56.44 13.74 -16.50
CA GLY A 166 -56.62 14.77 -15.46
C GLY A 166 -56.18 16.19 -15.85
N GLN A 167 -55.93 16.50 -17.13
CA GLN A 167 -55.83 17.88 -17.59
C GLN A 167 -57.23 18.42 -17.93
N SER A 168 -57.97 18.86 -16.91
CA SER A 168 -59.10 19.77 -17.08
C SER A 168 -59.26 20.63 -15.83
N GLY A 169 -58.61 21.79 -15.86
CA GLY A 169 -58.71 22.83 -14.84
C GLY A 169 -58.60 24.18 -15.51
N LYS A 170 -59.75 24.82 -15.72
CA LYS A 170 -59.96 26.12 -16.36
C LYS A 170 -59.04 27.22 -15.81
N LYS A 171 -58.44 28.00 -16.70
CA LYS A 171 -58.08 29.40 -16.41
C LYS A 171 -59.37 30.18 -16.16
N GLN A 172 -59.41 30.86 -15.02
CA GLN A 172 -60.32 31.95 -14.72
C GLN A 172 -59.48 33.21 -14.57
#